data_AF-A0A6L7WVX1-F1
#
_entry.id   AF-A0A6L7WVX1-F1
#
_cell.length_a   1.000
_cell.length_b   1.000
_cell.length_c   1.000
_cell.angle_alpha   90.00
_cell.angle_beta   90.00
_cell.angle_gamma   90.00
#
_symmetry.space_group_name_H-M   'P 1'
#
loop_
_entity.id
_entity.type
_entity.pdbx_description
1 polymer ?
#
loop_
_entity_poly.entity_id
_entity_poly.type
_entity_poly.pdbx_seq_one_letter_code
_entity_poly.pdbx_strand_id
1 'polypeptide(L)'
;PQTASGSAKLLDHLLYCGKLPRYAFPTDVATFHVFDQGRSSRFRPIMQFAPQQGLSVALSQYAPGKQVWISGKCYRSGAIYSVNPDDRFTAWTSKRIYMECSECGFARTFPTGQAQRGETRDCKACGGAQCFGPGRYWLRPPGFAHPVDTEEVTSPDDMPDTSYATRAKLTMDTPDDASGWVAVNDRVRVMRSRQHLLVSNTGPKNDGYTYCTKCGRIEASTGPSPALIGPHAKPYPDDDDKRICDGISPTRHLVLGTDFITDIALFSMRVAQPLSLKPGHSSTAVALRTISEALAKAACLMLEVEPGEVMAEYRPALTSAGTIGLEAEVFLYDTLPGGAGFSSQLAESGTALLHAALHLMTTCPENCDASCYRCLRSFKNKLEHSLLDRHVGAELLEYLLTGNLASHTHERLRISTALLYHDLRRQAPEGTRLDLDAHVPVDDSPVTAPILAKLPGGHPSVVALASPLTPGHAADPALAAADLSRAGVPLVVENELVVRRNLPAATRRIMTYLRRR
;
A
#
# COMPACT_ATOMS: atom_id res chain seq x y z
N PRO A 1 2.64 27.84 2.76
CA PRO A 1 2.31 28.22 1.37
C PRO A 1 1.36 29.44 1.34
N GLN A 2 1.88 30.59 0.92
CA GLN A 2 1.08 31.78 0.59
C GLN A 2 0.60 31.68 -0.86
N THR A 3 -0.58 32.25 -1.12
CA THR A 3 -1.28 32.41 -2.41
C THR A 3 -2.09 31.21 -2.94
N ALA A 4 -3.35 31.15 -2.50
CA ALA A 4 -4.46 30.70 -3.34
C ALA A 4 -5.38 31.91 -3.56
N SER A 5 -5.33 32.49 -4.77
CA SER A 5 -6.26 33.54 -5.19
C SER A 5 -7.57 32.89 -5.65
N GLY A 6 -8.64 33.22 -4.94
CA GLY A 6 -9.99 32.74 -5.17
C GLY A 6 -10.69 32.71 -3.82
N SER A 7 -11.92 33.21 -3.73
CA SER A 7 -12.67 33.35 -2.48
C SER A 7 -13.05 32.00 -1.87
N ALA A 8 -12.07 31.21 -1.43
CA ALA A 8 -12.30 30.26 -0.35
C ALA A 8 -12.77 31.13 0.82
N LYS A 9 -14.02 30.98 1.24
CA LYS A 9 -14.54 31.75 2.37
C LYS A 9 -13.58 31.50 3.53
N LEU A 10 -13.31 32.51 4.35
CA LEU A 10 -12.41 32.37 5.51
C LEU A 10 -12.74 31.12 6.34
N LEU A 11 -14.03 30.78 6.43
CA LEU A 11 -14.54 29.54 7.02
C LEU A 11 -13.97 28.27 6.38
N ASP A 12 -13.99 28.16 5.04
CA ASP A 12 -13.45 27.00 4.31
C ASP A 12 -11.95 26.88 4.52
N HIS A 13 -11.22 28.00 4.57
CA HIS A 13 -9.79 28.01 4.85
C HIS A 13 -9.50 27.58 6.30
N LEU A 14 -10.26 28.09 7.27
CA LEU A 14 -10.12 27.72 8.68
C LEU A 14 -10.48 26.24 8.94
N LEU A 15 -11.51 25.73 8.26
CA LEU A 15 -11.86 24.31 8.27
C LEU A 15 -10.76 23.49 7.60
N TYR A 16 -10.29 23.85 6.41
CA TYR A 16 -9.20 23.18 5.68
C TYR A 16 -7.88 23.15 6.45
N CYS A 17 -7.55 24.22 7.18
CA CYS A 17 -6.39 24.28 8.07
C CYS A 17 -6.63 23.60 9.43
N GLY A 18 -7.83 23.07 9.68
CA GLY A 18 -8.17 22.34 10.91
C GLY A 18 -8.14 23.22 12.17
N LYS A 19 -8.50 24.51 12.03
CA LYS A 19 -8.64 25.49 13.12
C LYS A 19 -10.05 25.51 13.73
N LEU A 20 -11.03 24.91 13.06
CA LEU A 20 -12.40 24.70 13.54
C LEU A 20 -12.75 23.20 13.54
N PRO A 21 -13.62 22.72 14.45
CA PRO A 21 -14.05 21.32 14.46
C PRO A 21 -14.77 20.95 13.16
N ARG A 22 -14.25 19.97 12.41
CA ARG A 22 -14.87 19.50 11.15
C ARG A 22 -16.07 18.57 11.34
N TYR A 23 -16.26 18.03 12.55
CA TYR A 23 -17.39 17.13 12.85
C TYR A 23 -18.75 17.81 12.57
N ALA A 24 -18.84 19.14 12.77
CA ALA A 24 -20.06 19.90 12.50
C ALA A 24 -20.20 20.35 11.02
N PHE A 25 -19.11 20.43 10.26
CA PHE A 25 -19.09 20.92 8.87
C PHE A 25 -18.02 20.17 8.04
N PRO A 26 -18.36 18.98 7.51
CA PRO A 26 -17.38 18.15 6.83
C PRO A 26 -17.11 18.69 5.41
N THR A 27 -15.93 19.29 5.19
CA THR A 27 -15.48 19.84 3.89
C THR A 27 -14.96 18.76 2.92
N ASP A 28 -14.74 17.54 3.41
CA ASP A 28 -14.14 16.43 2.67
C ASP A 28 -15.18 15.33 2.43
N VAL A 29 -16.35 15.68 1.92
CA VAL A 29 -17.46 14.76 1.64
C VAL A 29 -17.72 14.71 0.13
N ALA A 30 -17.97 13.52 -0.38
CA ALA A 30 -18.56 13.33 -1.70
C ALA A 30 -19.97 12.78 -1.58
N THR A 31 -20.87 13.33 -2.39
CA THR A 31 -22.24 12.84 -2.53
C THR A 31 -22.32 11.93 -3.76
N PHE A 32 -23.07 10.84 -3.66
CA PHE A 32 -23.46 10.01 -4.79
C PHE A 32 -24.89 10.33 -5.20
N HIS A 33 -25.07 10.93 -6.37
CA HIS A 33 -26.35 11.44 -6.85
C HIS A 33 -27.10 10.41 -7.71
N VAL A 34 -28.36 10.15 -7.38
CA VAL A 34 -29.31 9.39 -8.19
C VAL A 34 -30.48 10.29 -8.54
N PHE A 35 -30.71 10.53 -9.83
CA PHE A 35 -31.75 11.45 -10.31
C PHE A 35 -33.14 10.81 -10.31
N ASP A 36 -34.14 11.58 -9.89
CA ASP A 36 -35.55 11.26 -10.13
C ASP A 36 -35.91 11.69 -11.56
N GLN A 37 -35.92 10.75 -12.51
CA GLN A 37 -36.14 11.08 -13.93
C GLN A 37 -37.54 11.66 -14.20
N GLY A 38 -38.56 11.29 -13.42
CA GLY A 38 -39.92 11.76 -13.62
C GLY A 38 -40.17 13.19 -13.12
N ARG A 39 -39.34 13.67 -12.18
CA ARG A 39 -39.49 15.00 -11.57
C ARG A 39 -38.35 15.97 -11.91
N SER A 40 -37.23 15.46 -12.42
CA SER A 40 -36.08 16.28 -12.79
C SER A 40 -36.30 17.02 -14.10
N SER A 41 -35.80 18.24 -14.18
CA SER A 41 -35.63 18.99 -15.43
C SER A 41 -34.22 19.54 -15.53
N ARG A 42 -33.82 20.05 -16.71
CA ARG A 42 -32.47 20.62 -16.93
C ARG A 42 -32.08 21.69 -15.92
N PHE A 43 -33.07 22.47 -15.46
CA PHE A 43 -32.88 23.60 -14.55
C PHE A 43 -33.10 23.23 -13.08
N ARG A 44 -33.72 22.08 -12.83
CA ARG A 44 -34.05 21.61 -11.50
C ARG A 44 -33.83 20.09 -11.44
N PRO A 45 -32.57 19.64 -11.34
CA PRO A 45 -32.28 18.24 -11.08
C PRO A 45 -32.79 17.89 -9.67
N ILE A 46 -33.66 16.88 -9.58
CA ILE A 46 -34.21 16.39 -8.32
C ILE A 46 -33.54 15.06 -8.02
N MET A 47 -32.95 14.95 -6.83
CA MET A 47 -32.28 13.72 -6.40
C MET A 47 -33.32 12.80 -5.76
N GLN A 48 -33.45 11.59 -6.30
CA GLN A 48 -34.16 10.51 -5.63
C GLN A 48 -33.37 10.04 -4.41
N PHE A 49 -32.05 9.91 -4.56
CA PHE A 49 -31.13 9.56 -3.48
C PHE A 49 -29.84 10.38 -3.58
N ALA A 50 -29.28 10.73 -2.42
CA ALA A 50 -28.03 11.48 -2.32
C ALA A 50 -27.20 11.05 -1.08
N PRO A 51 -26.83 9.75 -0.94
CA PRO A 51 -25.98 9.33 0.17
C PRO A 51 -24.61 10.02 0.11
N GLN A 52 -24.10 10.32 1.31
CA GLN A 52 -22.85 11.06 1.50
C GLN A 52 -21.83 10.19 2.22
N GLN A 53 -20.56 10.31 1.80
CA GLN A 53 -19.42 9.63 2.42
C GLN A 53 -18.22 10.55 2.48
N GLY A 54 -17.34 10.34 3.45
CA GLY A 54 -16.02 10.98 3.44
C GLY A 54 -15.28 10.68 2.14
N LEU A 55 -14.63 11.68 1.55
CA LEU A 55 -14.10 11.61 0.19
C LEU A 55 -13.04 10.48 0.04
N SER A 56 -12.25 10.21 1.08
CA SER A 56 -11.31 9.08 1.13
C SER A 56 -12.00 7.72 0.98
N VAL A 57 -13.18 7.56 1.59
CA VAL A 57 -14.01 6.35 1.50
C VAL A 57 -14.77 6.31 0.16
N ALA A 58 -15.30 7.46 -0.29
CA ALA A 58 -15.99 7.60 -1.55
C ALA A 58 -15.10 7.21 -2.76
N LEU A 59 -13.80 7.47 -2.69
CA LEU A 59 -12.84 7.01 -3.70
C LEU A 59 -12.76 5.49 -3.83
N SER A 60 -13.21 4.71 -2.85
CA SER A 60 -13.29 3.24 -2.95
C SER A 60 -14.72 2.74 -3.23
N GLN A 61 -15.74 3.43 -2.72
CA GLN A 61 -17.14 3.01 -2.80
C GLN A 61 -17.88 3.59 -4.01
N TYR A 62 -17.59 4.84 -4.38
CA TYR A 62 -18.26 5.59 -5.45
C TYR A 62 -17.38 5.80 -6.67
N ALA A 63 -16.15 5.25 -6.68
CA ALA A 63 -15.29 5.29 -7.85
C ALA A 63 -15.99 4.77 -9.12
N PRO A 64 -15.65 5.30 -10.30
CA PRO A 64 -16.27 4.91 -11.57
C PRO A 64 -16.25 3.39 -11.76
N GLY A 65 -17.40 2.82 -12.16
CA GLY A 65 -17.61 1.39 -12.32
C GLY A 65 -18.12 0.66 -11.07
N LYS A 66 -18.09 1.28 -9.89
CA LYS A 66 -18.63 0.68 -8.66
C LYS A 66 -20.16 0.62 -8.67
N GLN A 67 -20.66 -0.43 -8.02
CA GLN A 67 -22.08 -0.64 -7.74
C GLN A 67 -22.40 -0.14 -6.33
N VAL A 68 -23.47 0.64 -6.21
CA VAL A 68 -23.96 1.25 -4.97
C VAL A 68 -25.39 0.77 -4.76
N TRP A 69 -25.62 0.06 -3.66
CA TRP A 69 -26.93 -0.49 -3.32
C TRP A 69 -27.71 0.49 -2.45
N ILE A 70 -28.88 0.92 -2.92
CA ILE A 70 -29.76 1.86 -2.21
C ILE A 70 -31.19 1.33 -2.34
N SER A 71 -31.88 1.16 -1.20
CA SER A 71 -33.28 0.72 -1.17
C SER A 71 -33.57 -0.55 -1.99
N GLY A 72 -32.66 -1.53 -1.97
CA GLY A 72 -32.81 -2.81 -2.68
C GLY A 72 -32.53 -2.75 -4.19
N LYS A 73 -32.08 -1.61 -4.71
CA LYS A 73 -31.68 -1.42 -6.10
C LYS A 73 -30.19 -1.13 -6.21
N CYS A 74 -29.57 -1.61 -7.27
CA CYS A 74 -28.17 -1.41 -7.58
C CYS A 74 -28.01 -0.29 -8.62
N TYR A 75 -27.29 0.75 -8.21
CA TYR A 75 -26.91 1.88 -9.05
C TYR A 75 -25.43 1.79 -9.41
N ARG A 76 -25.04 2.21 -10.61
CA ARG A 76 -23.64 2.21 -11.06
C ARG A 76 -23.07 3.62 -11.10
N SER A 77 -21.90 3.83 -10.50
CA SER A 77 -21.16 5.09 -10.62
C SER A 77 -20.54 5.23 -12.02
N GLY A 78 -20.87 6.31 -12.71
CA GLY A 78 -20.40 6.57 -14.08
C GLY A 78 -20.24 8.06 -14.42
N ALA A 79 -20.34 8.94 -13.42
CA ALA A 79 -20.24 10.38 -13.63
C ALA A 79 -19.60 11.08 -12.43
N ILE A 80 -18.81 12.11 -12.71
CA ILE A 80 -18.42 13.14 -11.74
C ILE A 80 -19.42 14.27 -11.84
N TYR A 81 -20.09 14.57 -10.73
CA TYR A 81 -21.23 15.47 -10.70
C TYR A 81 -21.28 16.30 -9.42
N SER A 82 -21.77 17.53 -9.54
CA SER A 82 -22.21 18.38 -8.44
C SER A 82 -23.50 19.08 -8.87
N VAL A 83 -24.37 19.38 -7.91
CA VAL A 83 -25.57 20.20 -8.13
C VAL A 83 -25.17 21.61 -8.61
N ASN A 84 -24.02 22.12 -8.17
CA ASN A 84 -23.44 23.35 -8.68
C ASN A 84 -22.48 23.05 -9.85
N PRO A 85 -22.81 23.42 -11.10
CA PRO A 85 -21.98 23.11 -12.26
C PRO A 85 -20.55 23.66 -12.18
N ASP A 86 -20.38 24.80 -11.51
CA ASP A 86 -19.09 25.47 -11.36
C ASP A 86 -18.09 24.64 -10.54
N ASP A 87 -18.56 23.78 -9.64
CA ASP A 87 -17.68 22.93 -8.83
C ASP A 87 -16.89 21.95 -9.69
N ARG A 88 -17.53 21.37 -10.73
CA ARG A 88 -16.87 20.45 -11.67
C ARG A 88 -15.83 21.17 -12.51
N PHE A 89 -16.16 22.37 -12.99
CA PHE A 89 -15.23 23.21 -13.74
C PHE A 89 -14.03 23.65 -12.87
N THR A 90 -14.30 24.05 -11.63
CA THR A 90 -13.28 24.43 -10.65
C THR A 90 -12.38 23.25 -10.29
N ALA A 91 -12.95 22.07 -10.05
CA ALA A 91 -12.18 20.84 -9.81
C ALA A 91 -11.27 20.52 -11.01
N TRP A 92 -11.79 20.62 -12.24
CA TRP A 92 -10.99 20.36 -13.45
C TRP A 92 -9.87 21.40 -13.66
N THR A 93 -10.13 22.66 -13.34
CA THR A 93 -9.14 23.74 -13.48
C THR A 93 -8.05 23.63 -12.42
N SER A 94 -8.41 23.21 -11.20
CA SER A 94 -7.50 22.99 -10.07
C SER A 94 -6.81 21.61 -10.05
N LYS A 95 -6.94 20.82 -11.14
CA LYS A 95 -6.28 19.51 -11.27
C LYS A 95 -4.76 19.61 -11.08
N ARG A 96 -4.17 18.52 -10.60
CA ARG A 96 -2.73 18.39 -10.34
C ARG A 96 -2.14 17.27 -11.21
N ILE A 97 -0.83 17.09 -11.15
CA ILE A 97 -0.12 15.93 -11.71
C ILE A 97 0.24 14.98 -10.59
N TYR A 98 -0.30 13.77 -10.63
CA TYR A 98 0.06 12.66 -9.73
C TYR A 98 1.20 11.85 -10.34
N MET A 99 2.17 11.52 -9.50
CA MET A 99 3.26 10.61 -9.82
C MET A 99 3.43 9.62 -8.67
N GLU A 100 3.66 8.36 -9.01
CA GLU A 100 3.89 7.26 -8.08
C GLU A 100 5.07 6.44 -8.55
N CYS A 101 5.88 5.96 -7.60
CA CYS A 101 6.98 5.05 -7.86
C CYS A 101 6.46 3.64 -8.09
N SER A 102 6.80 3.04 -9.22
CA SER A 102 6.43 1.66 -9.57
C SER A 102 7.14 0.60 -8.70
N GLU A 103 8.23 0.95 -8.03
CA GLU A 103 9.00 0.03 -7.17
C GLU A 103 8.56 0.13 -5.70
N CYS A 104 8.59 1.33 -5.11
CA CYS A 104 8.37 1.51 -3.66
C CYS A 104 7.03 2.16 -3.29
N GLY A 105 6.17 2.50 -4.26
CA GLY A 105 4.85 3.08 -4.03
C GLY A 105 4.83 4.53 -3.53
N PHE A 106 6.00 5.17 -3.37
CA PHE A 106 6.10 6.59 -3.00
C PHE A 106 5.33 7.44 -4.01
N ALA A 107 4.44 8.33 -3.55
CA ALA A 107 3.65 9.16 -4.43
C ALA A 107 3.53 10.61 -3.97
N ARG A 108 3.36 11.51 -4.94
CA ARG A 108 3.16 12.95 -4.68
C ARG A 108 2.32 13.55 -5.80
N THR A 109 1.66 14.66 -5.49
CA THR A 109 0.97 15.51 -6.46
C THR A 109 1.69 16.84 -6.64
N PHE A 110 1.80 17.30 -7.89
CA PHE A 110 2.44 18.55 -8.28
C PHE A 110 1.43 19.50 -8.93
N PRO A 111 1.52 20.81 -8.71
CA PRO A 111 0.78 21.78 -9.52
C PRO A 111 1.08 21.59 -11.02
N THR A 112 0.11 21.90 -11.88
CA THR A 112 0.34 21.94 -13.32
C THR A 112 1.48 22.91 -13.66
N GLY A 113 2.44 22.47 -14.46
CA GLY A 113 3.65 23.23 -14.81
C GLY A 113 4.91 22.80 -14.04
N GLN A 114 4.78 22.23 -12.83
CA GLN A 114 5.92 21.65 -12.10
C GLN A 114 6.20 20.18 -12.45
N ALA A 115 5.23 19.52 -13.08
CA ALA A 115 5.36 18.21 -13.70
C ALA A 115 4.43 18.15 -14.92
N GLN A 116 4.66 17.17 -15.78
CA GLN A 116 3.92 16.99 -17.03
C GLN A 116 3.32 15.58 -17.14
N ARG A 117 2.34 15.41 -18.03
CA ARG A 117 1.80 14.08 -18.32
C ARG A 117 2.82 13.23 -19.04
N GLY A 118 2.88 11.95 -18.69
CA GLY A 118 3.84 11.00 -19.25
C GLY A 118 5.27 11.14 -18.70
N GLU A 119 5.54 12.17 -17.90
CA GLU A 119 6.86 12.40 -17.32
C GLU A 119 7.26 11.29 -16.35
N THR A 120 8.51 10.83 -16.43
CA THR A 120 9.15 9.94 -15.46
C THR A 120 10.38 10.61 -14.86
N ARG A 121 10.67 10.29 -13.60
CA ARG A 121 11.83 10.79 -12.85
C ARG A 121 12.45 9.67 -12.04
N ASP A 122 13.66 9.92 -11.56
CA ASP A 122 14.28 9.07 -10.56
C ASP A 122 13.54 9.23 -9.22
N CYS A 123 13.37 8.12 -8.50
CA CYS A 123 12.62 8.13 -7.26
C CYS A 123 13.52 8.50 -6.08
N LYS A 124 13.23 9.64 -5.45
CA LYS A 124 13.95 10.08 -4.24
C LYS A 124 13.80 9.17 -3.02
N ALA A 125 12.83 8.25 -3.02
CA ALA A 125 12.54 7.38 -1.87
C ALA A 125 13.30 6.04 -1.95
N CYS A 126 13.35 5.40 -3.12
CA CYS A 126 14.07 4.13 -3.31
C CYS A 126 15.41 4.28 -4.05
N GLY A 127 15.67 5.43 -4.67
CA GLY A 127 16.83 5.67 -5.53
C GLY A 127 16.71 5.03 -6.92
N GLY A 128 15.57 4.44 -7.27
CA GLY A 128 15.35 3.80 -8.57
C GLY A 128 15.33 4.81 -9.72
N ALA A 129 15.94 4.45 -10.85
CA ALA A 129 16.02 5.30 -12.03
C ALA A 129 14.71 5.27 -12.83
N GLN A 130 14.19 6.45 -13.20
CA GLN A 130 12.98 6.61 -14.03
C GLN A 130 11.74 5.85 -13.56
N CYS A 131 11.68 5.43 -12.30
CA CYS A 131 10.57 4.64 -11.76
C CYS A 131 9.47 5.50 -11.11
N PHE A 132 9.67 6.81 -10.93
CA PHE A 132 8.67 7.73 -10.40
C PHE A 132 7.86 8.34 -11.55
N GLY A 133 6.60 7.90 -11.71
CA GLY A 133 5.74 8.26 -12.84
C GLY A 133 5.07 7.01 -13.46
N PRO A 134 4.47 7.11 -14.66
CA PRO A 134 4.33 8.32 -15.47
C PRO A 134 3.40 9.35 -14.84
N GLY A 135 3.64 10.64 -15.10
CA GLY A 135 2.77 11.73 -14.66
C GLY A 135 1.35 11.60 -15.23
N ARG A 136 0.35 11.68 -14.36
CA ARG A 136 -1.08 11.57 -14.71
C ARG A 136 -1.86 12.73 -14.12
N TYR A 137 -2.94 13.16 -14.78
CA TYR A 137 -3.82 14.14 -14.16
C TYR A 137 -4.44 13.55 -12.90
N TRP A 138 -4.56 14.40 -11.89
CA TRP A 138 -5.16 14.08 -10.61
C TRP A 138 -6.28 15.06 -10.35
N LEU A 139 -7.48 14.53 -10.14
CA LEU A 139 -8.69 15.30 -9.91
C LEU A 139 -9.27 14.95 -8.55
N ARG A 140 -9.57 15.98 -7.76
CA ARG A 140 -10.39 15.84 -6.57
C ARG A 140 -11.88 15.93 -6.98
N PRO A 141 -12.64 14.82 -6.95
CA PRO A 141 -14.00 14.84 -7.46
C PRO A 141 -14.94 15.57 -6.49
N PRO A 142 -15.78 16.51 -6.96
CA PRO A 142 -16.77 17.19 -6.10
C PRO A 142 -17.93 16.28 -5.69
N GLY A 143 -18.16 15.21 -6.44
CA GLY A 143 -19.23 14.24 -6.20
C GLY A 143 -19.29 13.24 -7.35
N PHE A 144 -20.13 12.23 -7.18
CA PHE A 144 -20.34 11.14 -8.12
C PHE A 144 -21.82 11.04 -8.48
N ALA A 145 -22.15 10.45 -9.62
CA ALA A 145 -23.55 10.20 -9.97
C ALA A 145 -23.75 8.88 -10.72
N HIS A 146 -24.97 8.36 -10.58
CA HIS A 146 -25.52 7.35 -11.46
C HIS A 146 -26.00 8.01 -12.76
N PRO A 147 -25.52 7.57 -13.94
CA PRO A 147 -25.98 8.13 -15.19
C PRO A 147 -27.45 7.81 -15.51
N VAL A 148 -28.22 8.79 -15.99
CA VAL A 148 -29.66 8.64 -16.29
C VAL A 148 -30.00 7.70 -17.45
N ASP A 149 -29.04 7.43 -18.33
CA ASP A 149 -29.12 6.51 -19.46
C ASP A 149 -28.74 5.06 -19.07
N THR A 150 -28.38 4.82 -17.81
CA THR A 150 -28.13 3.48 -17.29
C THR A 150 -29.33 3.03 -16.48
N GLU A 151 -29.82 1.81 -16.71
CA GLU A 151 -30.92 1.27 -15.93
C GLU A 151 -30.47 0.86 -14.52
N GLU A 152 -31.37 1.03 -13.56
CA GLU A 152 -31.23 0.46 -12.23
C GLU A 152 -31.52 -1.04 -12.28
N VAL A 153 -30.68 -1.85 -11.64
CA VAL A 153 -30.83 -3.32 -11.64
C VAL A 153 -31.05 -3.83 -10.23
N THR A 154 -31.86 -4.87 -10.08
CA THR A 154 -32.10 -5.55 -8.78
C THR A 154 -31.20 -6.77 -8.58
N SER A 155 -30.69 -7.33 -9.67
CA SER A 155 -29.71 -8.42 -9.69
C SER A 155 -28.70 -8.17 -10.82
N PRO A 156 -27.57 -7.50 -10.55
CA PRO A 156 -26.52 -7.37 -11.55
C PRO A 156 -25.85 -8.73 -11.77
N ASP A 157 -26.01 -9.30 -12.97
CA ASP A 157 -25.34 -10.56 -13.35
C ASP A 157 -23.82 -10.36 -13.58
N ASP A 158 -23.39 -9.12 -13.88
CA ASP A 158 -22.01 -8.76 -14.12
C ASP A 158 -21.34 -8.14 -12.88
N MET A 159 -20.19 -8.71 -12.48
CA MET A 159 -19.23 -8.08 -11.56
C MET A 159 -18.16 -7.33 -12.37
N PRO A 160 -18.24 -6.01 -12.52
CA PRO A 160 -17.21 -5.25 -13.25
C PRO A 160 -15.87 -5.26 -12.52
N ASP A 161 -14.78 -5.08 -13.29
CA ASP A 161 -13.43 -4.88 -12.74
C ASP A 161 -13.44 -3.71 -11.73
N THR A 162 -13.21 -4.02 -10.46
CA THR A 162 -13.26 -3.03 -9.38
C THR A 162 -11.89 -2.41 -9.10
N SER A 163 -11.89 -1.12 -8.76
CA SER A 163 -10.73 -0.40 -8.24
C SER A 163 -10.94 -0.03 -6.78
N TYR A 164 -9.85 0.21 -6.06
CA TYR A 164 -9.89 0.65 -4.66
C TYR A 164 -8.96 1.84 -4.52
N ALA A 165 -9.29 2.77 -3.62
CA ALA A 165 -8.36 3.82 -3.26
C ALA A 165 -7.11 3.19 -2.63
N THR A 166 -5.95 3.75 -2.95
CA THR A 166 -4.71 3.48 -2.24
C THR A 166 -4.88 3.84 -0.78
N ARG A 167 -4.09 3.20 0.07
CA ARG A 167 -3.87 3.69 1.43
C ARG A 167 -3.33 5.12 1.43
N ALA A 168 -3.44 5.79 2.58
CA ALA A 168 -2.97 7.14 2.76
C ALA A 168 -1.45 7.22 2.61
N LYS A 169 -0.96 8.19 1.82
CA LYS A 169 0.46 8.38 1.56
C LYS A 169 0.94 9.69 2.17
N LEU A 170 2.00 9.62 2.97
CA LEU A 170 2.63 10.79 3.57
C LEU A 170 3.54 11.49 2.55
N THR A 171 3.26 12.76 2.26
CA THR A 171 3.90 13.50 1.15
C THR A 171 5.05 14.42 1.59
N MET A 172 5.20 14.69 2.89
CA MET A 172 6.29 15.50 3.44
C MET A 172 7.64 14.79 3.30
N ASP A 173 8.74 15.55 3.35
CA ASP A 173 10.08 14.97 3.49
C ASP A 173 10.27 14.34 4.88
N THR A 174 11.31 13.50 5.04
CA THR A 174 11.72 13.03 6.37
C THR A 174 12.33 14.21 7.11
N PRO A 175 11.80 14.59 8.29
CA PRO A 175 12.32 15.73 9.04
C PRO A 175 13.73 15.50 9.53
N ASP A 176 14.53 16.56 9.47
CA ASP A 176 15.90 16.60 9.97
C ASP A 176 15.97 16.19 11.45
N ASP A 177 17.12 15.70 11.90
CA ASP A 177 17.31 15.20 13.27
C ASP A 177 17.03 16.26 14.35
N ALA A 178 17.17 17.55 14.02
CA ALA A 178 16.83 18.66 14.92
C ALA A 178 15.31 18.86 15.14
N SER A 179 14.46 18.14 14.39
CA SER A 179 13.01 18.36 14.33
C SER A 179 12.25 17.54 15.36
N GLY A 180 12.18 17.97 16.62
CA GLY A 180 11.18 17.49 17.59
C GLY A 180 11.05 15.98 17.78
N TRP A 181 12.09 15.20 17.43
CA TRP A 181 12.12 13.76 17.57
C TRP A 181 12.28 13.37 19.04
N VAL A 182 11.54 12.36 19.46
CA VAL A 182 11.65 11.75 20.78
C VAL A 182 12.18 10.33 20.60
N ALA A 183 13.27 10.01 21.29
CA ALA A 183 13.81 8.65 21.28
C ALA A 183 12.85 7.70 22.01
N VAL A 184 12.47 6.60 21.35
CA VAL A 184 11.74 5.49 21.98
C VAL A 184 12.75 4.48 22.53
N ASN A 185 13.79 4.20 21.73
CA ASN A 185 14.99 3.45 22.10
C ASN A 185 16.13 3.79 21.10
N ASP A 186 17.24 3.05 21.13
CA ASP A 186 18.40 3.30 20.25
C ASP A 186 18.11 3.17 18.73
N ARG A 187 17.07 2.42 18.35
CA ARG A 187 16.72 2.09 16.96
C ARG A 187 15.45 2.76 16.47
N VAL A 188 14.61 3.24 17.39
CA VAL A 188 13.30 3.81 17.08
C VAL A 188 13.17 5.18 17.73
N ARG A 189 12.75 6.14 16.91
CA ARG A 189 12.36 7.48 17.34
C ARG A 189 10.99 7.80 16.80
N VAL A 190 10.26 8.66 17.51
CA VAL A 190 8.91 9.08 17.13
C VAL A 190 8.80 10.60 17.12
N MET A 191 8.04 11.12 16.17
CA MET A 191 7.73 12.54 16.10
C MET A 191 6.24 12.72 15.87
N ARG A 192 5.65 13.67 16.60
CA ARG A 192 4.29 14.14 16.34
C ARG A 192 4.32 15.16 15.23
N SER A 193 3.39 15.05 14.30
CA SER A 193 3.23 16.05 13.26
C SER A 193 1.78 16.13 12.83
N ARG A 194 1.43 17.21 12.15
CA ARG A 194 0.11 17.40 11.58
C ARG A 194 0.27 17.72 10.10
N GLN A 195 -0.18 16.79 9.25
CA GLN A 195 0.25 16.75 7.85
C GLN A 195 -0.90 16.37 6.91
N HIS A 196 -0.76 16.78 5.65
CA HIS A 196 -1.66 16.33 4.58
C HIS A 196 -1.26 14.92 4.12
N LEU A 197 -2.22 14.01 4.23
CA LEU A 197 -2.11 12.68 3.64
C LEU A 197 -2.82 12.65 2.29
N LEU A 198 -2.17 12.02 1.31
CA LEU A 198 -2.68 11.84 -0.03
C LEU A 198 -3.36 10.47 -0.15
N VAL A 199 -4.61 10.45 -0.59
CA VAL A 199 -5.34 9.23 -0.96
C VAL A 199 -5.71 9.33 -2.42
N SER A 200 -5.45 8.30 -3.20
CA SER A 200 -5.70 8.31 -4.65
C SER A 200 -6.32 7.00 -5.09
N ASN A 201 -7.17 7.00 -6.11
CA ASN A 201 -7.62 5.81 -6.81
C ASN A 201 -7.10 5.89 -8.26
N THR A 202 -6.20 4.98 -8.59
CA THR A 202 -5.51 4.85 -9.87
C THR A 202 -6.31 4.04 -10.89
N GLY A 203 -7.59 3.75 -10.63
CA GLY A 203 -8.44 2.95 -11.50
C GLY A 203 -8.07 1.47 -11.53
N PRO A 204 -8.89 0.63 -12.20
CA PRO A 204 -8.60 -0.80 -12.31
C PRO A 204 -7.25 -1.04 -13.00
N LYS A 205 -6.50 -2.03 -12.50
CA LYS A 205 -5.17 -2.41 -13.02
C LYS A 205 -4.16 -1.23 -13.07
N ASN A 206 -4.38 -0.19 -12.26
CA ASN A 206 -3.58 1.04 -12.24
C ASN A 206 -3.54 1.77 -13.59
N ASP A 207 -4.58 1.70 -14.42
CA ASP A 207 -4.61 2.40 -15.72
C ASP A 207 -5.36 3.75 -15.69
N GLY A 208 -6.09 4.04 -14.63
CA GLY A 208 -6.85 5.25 -14.42
C GLY A 208 -8.24 5.23 -15.07
N TYR A 209 -8.80 6.43 -15.23
CA TYR A 209 -10.13 6.64 -15.78
C TYR A 209 -10.10 7.48 -17.05
N THR A 210 -11.06 7.22 -17.92
CA THR A 210 -11.39 8.06 -19.07
C THR A 210 -12.49 9.02 -18.64
N TYR A 211 -12.29 10.33 -18.79
CA TYR A 211 -13.14 11.39 -18.28
C TYR A 211 -13.49 12.41 -19.37
N CYS A 212 -14.80 12.64 -19.59
CA CYS A 212 -15.28 13.71 -20.45
C CYS A 212 -15.33 15.03 -19.66
N THR A 213 -14.47 15.98 -20.04
CA THR A 213 -14.35 17.29 -19.37
C THR A 213 -15.57 18.18 -19.56
N LYS A 214 -16.38 17.94 -20.60
CA LYS A 214 -17.59 18.71 -20.91
C LYS A 214 -18.77 18.31 -20.02
N CYS A 215 -19.16 17.04 -20.05
CA CYS A 215 -20.37 16.55 -19.38
C CYS A 215 -20.10 15.87 -18.03
N GLY A 216 -18.86 15.52 -17.70
CA GLY A 216 -18.52 14.86 -16.45
C GLY A 216 -18.66 13.34 -16.46
N ARG A 217 -19.03 12.73 -17.59
CA ARG A 217 -19.09 11.27 -17.74
C ARG A 217 -17.70 10.65 -17.55
N ILE A 218 -17.62 9.53 -16.82
CA ILE A 218 -16.36 8.89 -16.45
C ILE A 218 -16.50 7.37 -16.44
N GLU A 219 -15.48 6.67 -16.94
CA GLU A 219 -15.41 5.21 -16.96
C GLU A 219 -13.97 4.72 -16.71
N ALA A 220 -13.81 3.45 -16.35
CA ALA A 220 -12.49 2.83 -16.24
C ALA A 220 -11.81 2.77 -17.61
N SER A 221 -10.52 3.14 -17.69
CA SER A 221 -9.79 3.13 -18.97
C SER A 221 -9.59 1.71 -19.55
N THR A 222 -9.67 0.68 -18.71
CA THR A 222 -9.55 -0.73 -19.10
C THR A 222 -10.87 -1.38 -19.54
N GLY A 223 -11.96 -0.61 -19.68
CA GLY A 223 -13.27 -1.15 -20.08
C GLY A 223 -13.24 -1.75 -21.50
N PRO A 224 -14.00 -2.83 -21.76
CA PRO A 224 -13.99 -3.54 -23.04
C PRO A 224 -14.50 -2.71 -24.23
N SER A 225 -15.22 -1.62 -23.98
CA SER A 225 -15.60 -0.63 -25.00
C SER A 225 -15.45 0.78 -24.41
N PRO A 226 -14.53 1.62 -24.92
CA PRO A 226 -14.37 3.00 -24.45
C PRO A 226 -15.52 3.86 -25.00
N ALA A 227 -16.66 3.84 -24.32
CA ALA A 227 -17.88 4.54 -24.71
C ALA A 227 -17.72 6.07 -24.71
N LEU A 228 -16.66 6.59 -24.08
CA LEU A 228 -16.36 8.01 -24.02
C LEU A 228 -15.60 8.59 -25.22
N ILE A 229 -15.24 7.77 -26.22
CA ILE A 229 -14.60 8.25 -27.44
C ILE A 229 -15.69 8.48 -28.51
N GLY A 230 -16.17 9.72 -28.58
CA GLY A 230 -17.21 10.14 -29.51
C GLY A 230 -18.54 10.49 -28.83
N PRO A 231 -19.61 10.71 -29.61
CA PRO A 231 -20.90 11.14 -29.08
C PRO A 231 -21.47 10.14 -28.07
N HIS A 232 -21.91 10.62 -26.91
CA HIS A 232 -22.46 9.80 -25.83
C HIS A 232 -23.52 10.55 -25.03
N ALA A 233 -24.37 9.82 -24.31
CA ALA A 233 -25.40 10.43 -23.47
C ALA A 233 -24.80 11.15 -22.26
N LYS A 234 -25.28 12.36 -22.01
CA LYS A 234 -24.99 13.11 -20.79
C LYS A 234 -25.47 12.32 -19.57
N PRO A 235 -24.71 12.34 -18.45
CA PRO A 235 -25.05 11.53 -17.28
C PRO A 235 -26.18 12.10 -16.42
N TYR A 236 -26.66 13.31 -16.72
CA TYR A 236 -27.70 14.02 -15.95
C TYR A 236 -28.89 14.34 -16.84
N PRO A 237 -30.08 14.62 -16.25
CA PRO A 237 -31.26 15.05 -16.99
C PRO A 237 -30.99 16.32 -17.78
N ASP A 238 -31.33 16.32 -19.07
CA ASP A 238 -31.24 17.45 -19.98
C ASP A 238 -32.40 17.36 -20.99
N ASP A 239 -32.61 18.39 -21.80
CA ASP A 239 -33.60 18.35 -22.88
C ASP A 239 -33.22 17.27 -23.92
N ASP A 240 -34.20 16.63 -24.54
CA ASP A 240 -33.97 15.49 -25.46
C ASP A 240 -33.04 15.84 -26.63
N ASP A 241 -33.15 17.07 -27.17
CA ASP A 241 -32.29 17.60 -28.24
C ASP A 241 -30.84 17.84 -27.79
N LYS A 242 -30.59 17.88 -26.47
CA LYS A 242 -29.29 18.16 -25.85
C LYS A 242 -28.76 17.01 -25.03
N ARG A 243 -29.43 15.85 -25.02
CA ARG A 243 -29.04 14.68 -24.23
C ARG A 243 -27.72 14.06 -24.69
N ILE A 244 -27.27 14.37 -25.90
CA ILE A 244 -25.99 13.89 -26.45
C ILE A 244 -24.88 14.94 -26.22
N CYS A 245 -23.78 14.48 -25.64
CA CYS A 245 -22.50 15.19 -25.63
C CYS A 245 -21.70 14.76 -26.85
N ASP A 246 -21.03 15.71 -27.52
CA ASP A 246 -20.15 15.41 -28.67
C ASP A 246 -18.94 14.54 -28.32
N GLY A 247 -18.59 14.43 -27.04
CA GLY A 247 -17.47 13.65 -26.53
C GLY A 247 -16.10 14.04 -27.07
N ILE A 248 -15.93 15.29 -27.51
CA ILE A 248 -14.65 15.75 -28.04
C ILE A 248 -13.60 15.85 -26.91
N SER A 249 -12.44 15.23 -27.15
CA SER A 249 -11.23 15.29 -26.31
C SER A 249 -11.38 14.80 -24.86
N PRO A 250 -11.81 13.54 -24.63
CA PRO A 250 -11.78 12.97 -23.29
C PRO A 250 -10.34 12.88 -22.76
N THR A 251 -10.17 13.06 -21.47
CA THR A 251 -8.89 12.80 -20.79
C THR A 251 -8.79 11.34 -20.41
N ARG A 252 -7.65 10.71 -20.72
CA ARG A 252 -7.34 9.32 -20.32
C ARG A 252 -6.34 9.25 -19.18
N HIS A 253 -6.33 8.12 -18.49
CA HIS A 253 -5.46 7.83 -17.36
C HIS A 253 -5.60 8.85 -16.22
N LEU A 254 -6.82 9.36 -16.02
CA LEU A 254 -7.13 10.25 -14.91
C LEU A 254 -7.03 9.45 -13.60
N VAL A 255 -6.37 10.02 -12.60
CA VAL A 255 -6.36 9.53 -11.22
C VAL A 255 -7.35 10.39 -10.43
N LEU A 256 -8.21 9.74 -9.64
CA LEU A 256 -9.07 10.45 -8.69
C LEU A 256 -8.38 10.47 -7.34
N GLY A 257 -8.55 11.52 -6.53
CA GLY A 257 -7.98 11.50 -5.20
C GLY A 257 -8.51 12.59 -4.27
N THR A 258 -7.98 12.58 -3.06
CA THR A 258 -8.16 13.64 -2.08
C THR A 258 -6.90 13.79 -1.24
N ASP A 259 -6.78 14.93 -0.59
CA ASP A 259 -5.85 15.15 0.49
C ASP A 259 -6.61 15.68 1.72
N PHE A 260 -6.23 15.21 2.90
CA PHE A 260 -6.80 15.65 4.16
C PHE A 260 -5.70 15.82 5.19
N ILE A 261 -5.86 16.80 6.08
CA ILE A 261 -4.96 16.99 7.21
C ILE A 261 -5.36 16.05 8.34
N THR A 262 -4.39 15.44 8.99
CA THR A 262 -4.61 14.63 10.20
C THR A 262 -3.39 14.69 11.10
N ASP A 263 -3.57 14.29 12.35
CA ASP A 263 -2.49 14.11 13.29
C ASP A 263 -1.78 12.79 13.01
N ILE A 264 -0.45 12.82 13.02
CA ILE A 264 0.39 11.67 12.76
C ILE A 264 1.40 11.44 13.89
N ALA A 265 1.63 10.16 14.21
CA ALA A 265 2.83 9.72 14.92
C ALA A 265 3.75 9.02 13.92
N LEU A 266 4.82 9.70 13.55
CA LEU A 266 5.83 9.20 12.61
C LEU A 266 6.92 8.48 13.39
N PHE A 267 6.99 7.15 13.25
CA PHE A 267 8.07 6.32 13.78
C PHE A 267 9.14 6.13 12.70
N SER A 268 10.35 6.61 12.98
CA SER A 268 11.54 6.33 12.17
C SER A 268 12.31 5.19 12.85
N MET A 269 12.56 4.14 12.07
CA MET A 269 13.12 2.87 12.53
C MET A 269 14.41 2.60 11.77
N ARG A 270 15.50 2.38 12.51
CA ARG A 270 16.83 2.13 11.96
C ARG A 270 17.21 0.68 12.15
N VAL A 271 17.84 0.12 11.13
CA VAL A 271 18.35 -1.25 11.12
C VAL A 271 19.80 -1.28 10.68
N ALA A 272 20.51 -2.33 11.08
CA ALA A 272 21.89 -2.57 10.70
C ALA A 272 22.03 -3.90 9.95
N GLN A 273 23.01 -3.95 9.05
CA GLN A 273 23.38 -5.18 8.37
C GLN A 273 23.66 -6.30 9.38
N PRO A 274 23.27 -7.56 9.08
CA PRO A 274 22.76 -8.04 7.80
C PRO A 274 21.26 -7.78 7.55
N LEU A 275 20.53 -7.18 8.49
CA LEU A 275 19.11 -6.87 8.31
C LEU A 275 18.95 -5.67 7.37
N SER A 276 18.04 -5.82 6.39
CA SER A 276 17.77 -4.78 5.40
C SER A 276 16.28 -4.63 5.09
N LEU A 277 15.83 -3.37 5.06
CA LEU A 277 14.51 -2.92 4.67
C LEU A 277 14.57 -2.26 3.29
N LYS A 278 15.17 -2.93 2.30
CA LYS A 278 15.36 -2.38 0.95
C LYS A 278 14.01 -2.07 0.28
N PRO A 279 13.75 -0.81 -0.12
CA PRO A 279 12.51 -0.45 -0.80
C PRO A 279 12.28 -1.26 -2.07
N GLY A 280 11.02 -1.63 -2.33
CA GLY A 280 10.63 -2.45 -3.49
C GLY A 280 10.89 -3.95 -3.36
N HIS A 281 11.61 -4.40 -2.32
CA HIS A 281 11.73 -5.82 -2.03
C HIS A 281 10.46 -6.38 -1.38
N SER A 282 10.08 -7.60 -1.78
CA SER A 282 8.86 -8.25 -1.29
C SER A 282 8.92 -8.55 0.21
N SER A 283 10.08 -8.97 0.73
CA SER A 283 10.25 -9.24 2.17
C SER A 283 10.11 -7.97 3.01
N THR A 284 10.68 -6.86 2.56
CA THR A 284 10.52 -5.54 3.18
C THR A 284 9.06 -5.10 3.17
N ALA A 285 8.36 -5.24 2.04
CA ALA A 285 6.93 -4.92 1.95
C ALA A 285 6.09 -5.77 2.91
N VAL A 286 6.39 -7.07 3.03
CA VAL A 286 5.72 -7.97 3.98
C VAL A 286 5.98 -7.56 5.42
N ALA A 287 7.22 -7.30 5.79
CA ALA A 287 7.56 -6.88 7.16
C ALA A 287 6.90 -5.56 7.54
N LEU A 288 7.09 -4.52 6.72
CA LEU A 288 6.57 -3.18 6.99
C LEU A 288 5.03 -3.13 6.97
N ARG A 289 4.37 -3.86 6.05
CA ARG A 289 2.92 -4.00 6.05
C ARG A 289 2.42 -4.72 7.31
N THR A 290 3.07 -5.82 7.69
CA THR A 290 2.69 -6.60 8.87
C THR A 290 2.81 -5.76 10.14
N ILE A 291 3.94 -5.08 10.37
CA ILE A 291 4.08 -4.22 11.55
C ILE A 291 3.12 -3.04 11.51
N SER A 292 2.81 -2.48 10.33
CA SER A 292 1.83 -1.37 10.23
C SER A 292 0.45 -1.83 10.71
N GLU A 293 -0.03 -2.97 10.23
CA GLU A 293 -1.32 -3.51 10.67
C GLU A 293 -1.31 -3.93 12.15
N ALA A 294 -0.19 -4.46 12.65
CA ALA A 294 -0.03 -4.80 14.07
C ALA A 294 -0.03 -3.55 14.96
N LEU A 295 0.67 -2.49 14.57
CA LEU A 295 0.73 -1.22 15.28
C LEU A 295 -0.63 -0.51 15.29
N ALA A 296 -1.32 -0.45 14.15
CA ALA A 296 -2.67 0.12 14.08
C ALA A 296 -3.66 -0.65 14.96
N LYS A 297 -3.58 -1.99 14.95
CA LYS A 297 -4.42 -2.83 15.80
C LYS A 297 -4.10 -2.66 17.30
N ALA A 298 -2.82 -2.67 17.66
CA ALA A 298 -2.37 -2.44 19.05
C ALA A 298 -2.79 -1.05 19.54
N ALA A 299 -2.64 -0.02 18.72
CA ALA A 299 -3.08 1.34 18.99
C ALA A 299 -4.59 1.40 19.31
N CYS A 300 -5.43 0.80 18.47
CA CYS A 300 -6.88 0.80 18.70
C CYS A 300 -7.25 0.08 20.01
N LEU A 301 -6.58 -1.03 20.32
CA LEU A 301 -6.79 -1.78 21.56
C LEU A 301 -6.35 -0.98 22.79
N MET A 302 -5.19 -0.34 22.74
CA MET A 302 -4.64 0.45 23.85
C MET A 302 -5.48 1.69 24.16
N LEU A 303 -6.06 2.29 23.13
CA LEU A 303 -6.91 3.49 23.26
C LEU A 303 -8.40 3.14 23.48
N GLU A 304 -8.75 1.85 23.46
CA GLU A 304 -10.13 1.37 23.54
C GLU A 304 -11.07 2.00 22.49
N VAL A 305 -10.57 2.17 21.26
CA VAL A 305 -11.32 2.71 20.13
C VAL A 305 -11.64 1.64 19.09
N GLU A 306 -12.67 1.90 18.28
CA GLU A 306 -13.10 0.97 17.23
C GLU A 306 -11.95 0.72 16.22
N PRO A 307 -11.75 -0.55 15.78
CA PRO A 307 -10.79 -0.85 14.73
C PRO A 307 -10.96 0.04 13.49
N GLY A 308 -9.90 0.75 13.11
CA GLY A 308 -9.89 1.65 11.95
C GLY A 308 -10.15 3.12 12.27
N GLU A 309 -10.30 3.50 13.54
CA GLU A 309 -10.14 4.91 13.98
C GLU A 309 -8.69 5.37 13.81
N VAL A 310 -7.73 4.47 14.08
CA VAL A 310 -6.31 4.65 13.80
C VAL A 310 -5.86 3.66 12.73
N MET A 311 -5.17 4.16 11.71
CA MET A 311 -4.53 3.35 10.68
C MET A 311 -3.04 3.62 10.65
N ALA A 312 -2.28 2.71 10.05
CA ALA A 312 -0.85 2.87 9.89
C ALA A 312 -0.42 2.55 8.47
N GLU A 313 0.56 3.30 7.98
CA GLU A 313 1.19 3.10 6.68
C GLU A 313 2.69 3.28 6.81
N TYR A 314 3.42 2.75 5.82
CA TYR A 314 4.87 2.78 5.81
C TYR A 314 5.41 3.43 4.53
N ARG A 315 6.65 3.89 4.62
CA ARG A 315 7.45 4.32 3.48
C ARG A 315 8.93 4.14 3.78
N PRO A 316 9.80 4.08 2.75
CA PRO A 316 11.21 4.32 2.94
C PRO A 316 11.41 5.68 3.61
N ALA A 317 12.35 5.79 4.55
CA ALA A 317 12.79 7.11 4.98
C ALA A 317 13.37 7.85 3.77
N LEU A 318 13.04 9.14 3.63
CA LEU A 318 13.53 9.98 2.54
C LEU A 318 14.94 10.50 2.87
N THR A 319 15.82 9.56 3.23
CA THR A 319 17.21 9.74 3.65
C THR A 319 18.12 8.83 2.83
N SER A 320 19.43 9.05 2.90
CA SER A 320 20.42 8.15 2.29
C SER A 320 20.32 6.74 2.87
N ALA A 321 20.15 6.63 4.19
CA ALA A 321 19.94 5.37 4.89
C ALA A 321 18.66 4.65 4.42
N GLY A 322 17.55 5.37 4.22
CA GLY A 322 16.32 4.77 3.72
C GLY A 322 16.43 4.26 2.28
N THR A 323 17.15 4.98 1.42
CA THR A 323 17.43 4.53 0.04
C THR A 323 18.17 3.20 -0.01
N ILE A 324 19.13 2.98 0.91
CA ILE A 324 19.88 1.72 1.00
C ILE A 324 19.23 0.66 1.89
N GLY A 325 18.04 0.94 2.44
CA GLY A 325 17.27 0.00 3.25
C GLY A 325 17.75 -0.15 4.69
N LEU A 326 18.41 0.86 5.26
CA LEU A 326 18.81 0.90 6.68
C LEU A 326 17.89 1.76 7.55
N GLU A 327 16.91 2.44 6.95
CA GLU A 327 15.93 3.25 7.67
C GLU A 327 14.56 3.19 6.99
N ALA A 328 13.51 2.96 7.77
CA ALA A 328 12.14 2.97 7.28
C ALA A 328 11.26 3.78 8.23
N GLU A 329 10.15 4.28 7.70
CA GLU A 329 9.18 5.03 8.48
C GLU A 329 7.84 4.32 8.47
N VAL A 330 7.23 4.24 9.65
CA VAL A 330 5.82 3.87 9.82
C VAL A 330 5.13 5.04 10.48
N PHE A 331 4.02 5.50 9.92
CA PHE A 331 3.23 6.56 10.52
C PHE A 331 1.84 6.03 10.88
N LEU A 332 1.44 6.26 12.12
CA LEU A 332 0.05 6.12 12.55
C LEU A 332 -0.67 7.43 12.32
N TYR A 333 -1.91 7.36 11.87
CA TYR A 333 -2.74 8.53 11.61
C TYR A 333 -4.19 8.28 11.96
N ASP A 334 -4.88 9.35 12.36
CA ASP A 334 -6.31 9.30 12.63
C ASP A 334 -7.07 9.33 11.30
N THR A 335 -8.03 8.43 11.14
CA THR A 335 -8.80 8.33 9.89
C THR A 335 -9.83 9.45 9.76
N LEU A 336 -10.22 10.07 10.86
CA LEU A 336 -11.08 11.25 10.88
C LEU A 336 -10.34 12.48 10.32
N PRO A 337 -10.85 13.12 9.25
CA PRO A 337 -10.28 14.35 8.73
C PRO A 337 -10.21 15.45 9.80
N GLY A 338 -9.03 16.03 9.97
CA GLY A 338 -8.73 17.01 11.01
C GLY A 338 -7.92 16.47 12.18
N GLY A 339 -7.85 15.14 12.36
CA GLY A 339 -7.22 14.51 13.52
C GLY A 339 -8.15 14.46 14.72
N ALA A 340 -8.28 13.28 15.33
CA ALA A 340 -8.99 13.07 16.60
C ALA A 340 -8.05 13.23 17.82
N GLY A 341 -6.74 13.25 17.58
CA GLY A 341 -5.69 13.34 18.58
C GLY A 341 -5.13 11.98 19.04
N PHE A 342 -5.68 10.86 18.56
CA PHE A 342 -5.27 9.51 18.98
C PHE A 342 -3.80 9.23 18.61
N SER A 343 -3.42 9.53 17.37
CA SER A 343 -2.05 9.34 16.89
C SER A 343 -1.06 10.18 17.69
N SER A 344 -1.41 11.42 18.02
CA SER A 344 -0.57 12.29 18.86
C SER A 344 -0.32 11.73 20.25
N GLN A 345 -1.32 11.08 20.86
CA GLN A 345 -1.19 10.42 22.17
C GLN A 345 -0.28 9.19 22.08
N LEU A 346 -0.36 8.41 21.00
CA LEU A 346 0.46 7.20 20.81
C LEU A 346 1.96 7.50 20.69
N ALA A 347 2.32 8.69 20.24
CA ALA A 347 3.72 9.12 20.23
C ALA A 347 4.34 9.19 21.63
N GLU A 348 3.55 9.37 22.69
CA GLU A 348 4.03 9.34 24.09
C GLU A 348 4.23 7.92 24.61
N SER A 349 3.53 6.96 24.01
CA SER A 349 3.49 5.57 24.45
C SER A 349 4.19 4.63 23.46
N GLY A 350 5.19 5.13 22.74
CA GLY A 350 5.88 4.40 21.68
C GLY A 350 6.38 3.02 22.11
N THR A 351 7.05 2.91 23.26
CA THR A 351 7.58 1.65 23.77
C THR A 351 6.47 0.65 24.07
N ALA A 352 5.40 1.08 24.76
CA ALA A 352 4.24 0.24 25.05
C ALA A 352 3.53 -0.23 23.78
N LEU A 353 3.41 0.65 22.78
CA LEU A 353 2.82 0.34 21.48
C LEU A 353 3.61 -0.74 20.72
N LEU A 354 4.94 -0.61 20.66
CA LEU A 354 5.81 -1.61 20.02
C LEU A 354 5.71 -2.96 20.72
N HIS A 355 5.70 -3.00 22.05
CA HIS A 355 5.53 -4.26 22.80
C HIS A 355 4.15 -4.88 22.60
N ALA A 356 3.08 -4.09 22.59
CA ALA A 356 1.72 -4.58 22.33
C ALA A 356 1.59 -5.15 20.91
N ALA A 357 2.17 -4.50 19.90
CA ALA A 357 2.20 -5.00 18.53
C ALA A 357 3.02 -6.30 18.41
N LEU A 358 4.17 -6.40 19.10
CA LEU A 358 4.96 -7.64 19.14
C LEU A 358 4.17 -8.78 19.80
N HIS A 359 3.49 -8.49 20.90
CA HIS A 359 2.64 -9.47 21.58
C HIS A 359 1.59 -10.03 20.62
N LEU A 360 0.82 -9.18 19.93
CA LEU A 360 -0.19 -9.61 18.94
C LEU A 360 0.36 -10.56 17.87
N MET A 361 1.60 -10.35 17.43
CA MET A 361 2.22 -11.16 16.38
C MET A 361 2.75 -12.49 16.92
N THR A 362 3.26 -12.51 18.16
CA THR A 362 3.83 -13.72 18.79
C THR A 362 2.77 -14.64 19.40
N THR A 363 1.69 -14.10 19.96
CA THR A 363 0.68 -14.85 20.73
C THR A 363 -0.63 -15.14 19.98
N CYS A 364 -0.56 -15.36 18.66
CA CYS A 364 -1.74 -15.73 17.86
C CYS A 364 -2.46 -16.95 18.48
N PRO A 365 -3.76 -16.84 18.85
CA PRO A 365 -4.49 -17.94 19.49
C PRO A 365 -4.58 -19.21 18.63
N GLU A 366 -4.60 -19.05 17.31
CA GLU A 366 -4.70 -20.16 16.33
C GLU A 366 -3.33 -20.71 15.93
N ASN A 367 -2.24 -20.15 16.46
CA ASN A 367 -0.87 -20.45 16.06
C ASN A 367 -0.67 -20.50 14.53
N CYS A 368 -1.28 -19.55 13.82
CA CYS A 368 -1.30 -19.58 12.35
C CYS A 368 0.09 -19.41 11.72
N ASP A 369 0.26 -19.98 10.53
CA ASP A 369 1.54 -20.02 9.80
C ASP A 369 2.03 -18.66 9.27
N ALA A 370 1.10 -17.76 8.92
CA ALA A 370 1.43 -16.43 8.40
C ALA A 370 0.53 -15.36 9.04
N SER A 371 -0.77 -15.41 8.77
CA SER A 371 -1.76 -14.48 9.35
C SER A 371 -3.16 -15.08 9.28
N CYS A 372 -4.02 -14.75 10.25
CA CYS A 372 -5.42 -15.16 10.30
C CYS A 372 -6.30 -14.04 10.88
N TYR A 373 -7.62 -14.22 10.85
CA TYR A 373 -8.58 -13.26 11.40
C TYR A 373 -8.53 -13.14 12.93
N ARG A 374 -7.89 -14.09 13.62
CA ARG A 374 -7.68 -14.03 15.08
C ARG A 374 -6.43 -13.21 15.47
N CYS A 375 -5.48 -12.99 14.56
CA CYS A 375 -4.29 -12.15 14.81
C CYS A 375 -4.32 -10.82 14.04
N LEU A 376 -4.06 -10.81 12.74
CA LEU A 376 -3.79 -9.57 11.97
C LEU A 376 -4.81 -9.29 10.86
N ARG A 377 -5.55 -10.29 10.38
CA ARG A 377 -6.48 -10.09 9.26
C ARG A 377 -7.79 -9.46 9.74
N SER A 378 -8.29 -8.53 8.94
CA SER A 378 -9.63 -7.95 9.04
C SER A 378 -10.23 -7.82 7.63
N PHE A 379 -11.52 -7.51 7.53
CA PHE A 379 -12.11 -7.18 6.22
C PHE A 379 -11.53 -5.89 5.63
N LYS A 380 -11.08 -4.95 6.48
CA LYS A 380 -10.52 -3.66 6.06
C LYS A 380 -9.16 -3.79 5.36
N ASN A 381 -8.38 -4.83 5.70
CA ASN A 381 -7.07 -5.10 5.09
C ASN A 381 -7.07 -6.31 4.14
N LYS A 382 -8.25 -6.67 3.58
CA LYS A 382 -8.42 -7.84 2.71
C LYS A 382 -7.48 -7.84 1.51
N LEU A 383 -7.22 -6.68 0.91
CA LEU A 383 -6.36 -6.56 -0.26
C LEU A 383 -4.89 -6.84 0.06
N GLU A 384 -4.51 -6.63 1.32
CA GLU A 384 -3.14 -6.79 1.81
C GLU A 384 -2.91 -8.12 2.53
N HIS A 385 -3.90 -9.02 2.64
CA HIS A 385 -3.74 -10.31 3.34
C HIS A 385 -2.55 -11.13 2.83
N SER A 386 -2.22 -11.04 1.54
CA SER A 386 -1.06 -11.70 0.94
C SER A 386 0.28 -11.11 1.41
N LEU A 387 0.29 -9.91 1.98
CA LEU A 387 1.46 -9.22 2.52
C LEU A 387 1.62 -9.42 4.03
N LEU A 388 0.68 -10.09 4.71
CA LEU A 388 0.72 -10.26 6.16
C LEU A 388 1.37 -11.58 6.57
N ASP A 389 2.49 -11.49 7.27
CA ASP A 389 3.22 -12.61 7.86
C ASP A 389 3.74 -12.21 9.25
N ARG A 390 3.04 -12.70 10.29
CA ARG A 390 3.27 -12.35 11.70
C ARG A 390 4.68 -12.66 12.17
N HIS A 391 5.32 -13.70 11.65
CA HIS A 391 6.66 -14.07 12.10
C HIS A 391 7.71 -13.10 11.51
N VAL A 392 7.55 -12.68 10.26
CA VAL A 392 8.41 -11.67 9.63
C VAL A 392 8.25 -10.31 10.31
N GLY A 393 7.01 -9.93 10.63
CA GLY A 393 6.74 -8.72 11.41
C GLY A 393 7.31 -8.78 12.83
N ALA A 394 7.17 -9.92 13.51
CA ALA A 394 7.71 -10.14 14.85
C ALA A 394 9.25 -10.07 14.86
N GLU A 395 9.92 -10.71 13.90
CA GLU A 395 11.38 -10.66 13.76
C GLU A 395 11.88 -9.21 13.65
N LEU A 396 11.24 -8.41 12.78
CA LEU A 396 11.59 -7.00 12.63
C LEU A 396 11.40 -6.23 13.94
N LEU A 397 10.23 -6.40 14.58
CA LEU A 397 9.87 -5.62 15.75
C LEU A 397 10.69 -6.02 16.99
N GLU A 398 11.01 -7.30 17.13
CA GLU A 398 11.90 -7.82 18.15
C GLU A 398 13.34 -7.30 17.97
N TYR A 399 13.84 -7.27 16.73
CA TYR A 399 15.12 -6.63 16.43
C TYR A 399 15.10 -5.13 16.79
N LEU A 400 14.04 -4.40 16.43
CA LEU A 400 13.92 -2.98 16.77
C LEU A 400 13.89 -2.74 18.29
N LEU A 401 13.29 -3.65 19.06
CA LEU A 401 13.25 -3.55 20.52
C LEU A 401 14.57 -3.97 21.18
N THR A 402 15.19 -5.07 20.75
CA THR A 402 16.30 -5.71 21.46
C THR A 402 17.67 -5.48 20.84
N GLY A 403 17.73 -5.20 19.53
CA GLY A 403 18.95 -5.15 18.74
C GLY A 403 19.46 -6.53 18.28
N ASN A 404 18.79 -7.61 18.70
CA ASN A 404 19.17 -8.97 18.37
C ASN A 404 18.34 -9.50 17.20
N LEU A 405 18.98 -10.19 16.27
CA LEU A 405 18.27 -10.98 15.26
C LEU A 405 17.72 -12.23 15.95
N ALA A 406 16.40 -12.30 16.07
CA ALA A 406 15.73 -13.34 16.82
C ALA A 406 16.02 -14.74 16.27
N SER A 407 16.29 -15.70 17.16
CA SER A 407 16.46 -17.12 16.83
C SER A 407 15.12 -17.88 16.74
N HIS A 408 13.99 -17.24 17.06
CA HIS A 408 12.66 -17.86 17.14
C HIS A 408 12.11 -18.42 15.81
N THR A 409 12.89 -18.30 14.74
CA THR A 409 12.59 -18.84 13.41
C THR A 409 13.14 -20.26 13.19
N HIS A 410 13.83 -20.89 14.15
CA HIS A 410 14.46 -22.21 13.93
C HIS A 410 13.49 -23.28 13.40
N GLU A 411 12.32 -23.44 14.03
CA GLU A 411 11.34 -24.43 13.56
C GLU A 411 10.77 -24.08 12.19
N ARG A 412 10.49 -22.79 11.97
CA ARG A 412 10.01 -22.28 10.69
C ARG A 412 11.02 -22.51 9.56
N LEU A 413 12.30 -22.22 9.82
CA LEU A 413 13.41 -22.47 8.89
C LEU A 413 13.55 -23.96 8.62
N ARG A 414 13.48 -24.81 9.65
CA ARG A 414 13.54 -26.28 9.50
C ARG A 414 12.44 -26.80 8.59
N ILE A 415 11.20 -26.36 8.78
CA ILE A 415 10.05 -26.71 7.93
C ILE A 415 10.30 -26.24 6.48
N SER A 416 10.73 -24.99 6.30
CA SER A 416 11.01 -24.44 4.96
C SER A 416 12.18 -25.15 4.27
N THR A 417 13.23 -25.52 5.01
CA THR A 417 14.35 -26.34 4.51
C THR A 417 13.86 -27.70 4.05
N ALA A 418 13.01 -28.38 4.83
CA ALA A 418 12.45 -29.67 4.44
C ALA A 418 11.59 -29.56 3.17
N LEU A 419 10.76 -28.52 3.04
CA LEU A 419 9.98 -28.25 1.83
C LEU A 419 10.87 -28.08 0.60
N LEU A 420 11.92 -27.25 0.74
CA LEU A 420 12.88 -27.01 -0.33
C LEU A 420 13.64 -28.30 -0.71
N TYR A 421 14.10 -29.06 0.27
CA TYR A 421 14.78 -30.33 0.06
C TYR A 421 13.91 -31.32 -0.73
N HIS A 422 12.65 -31.48 -0.35
CA HIS A 422 11.75 -32.39 -1.04
C HIS A 422 11.46 -31.95 -2.48
N ASP A 423 11.34 -30.65 -2.75
CA ASP A 423 11.14 -30.15 -4.11
C ASP A 423 12.41 -30.28 -4.96
N LEU A 424 13.59 -29.96 -4.40
CA LEU A 424 14.89 -30.21 -5.04
C LEU A 424 15.04 -31.68 -5.41
N ARG A 425 14.73 -32.60 -4.50
CA ARG A 425 14.82 -34.05 -4.75
C ARG A 425 13.90 -34.52 -5.87
N ARG A 426 12.72 -33.90 -6.02
CA ARG A 426 11.78 -34.21 -7.12
C ARG A 426 12.25 -33.67 -8.47
N GLN A 427 12.93 -32.53 -8.49
CA GLN A 427 13.33 -31.84 -9.72
C GLN A 427 14.79 -32.07 -10.13
N ALA A 428 15.60 -32.64 -9.25
CA ALA A 428 16.99 -32.93 -9.50
C ALA A 428 17.15 -34.01 -10.59
N PRO A 429 18.15 -33.89 -11.47
CA PRO A 429 18.47 -34.93 -12.44
C PRO A 429 18.91 -36.22 -11.74
N GLU A 430 18.75 -37.34 -12.44
CA GLU A 430 19.19 -38.65 -11.96
C GLU A 430 20.68 -38.65 -11.58
N GLY A 431 21.02 -39.30 -10.47
CA GLY A 431 22.39 -39.33 -9.93
C GLY A 431 22.76 -38.13 -9.03
N THR A 432 21.87 -37.16 -8.82
CA THR A 432 22.08 -36.09 -7.84
C THR A 432 22.05 -36.63 -6.41
N ARG A 433 23.03 -36.24 -5.58
CA ARG A 433 23.05 -36.52 -4.13
C ARG A 433 22.54 -35.31 -3.36
N LEU A 434 21.58 -35.54 -2.47
CA LEU A 434 20.98 -34.53 -1.60
C LEU A 434 20.85 -35.12 -0.20
N ASP A 435 21.63 -34.58 0.73
CA ASP A 435 21.65 -35.00 2.13
C ASP A 435 21.14 -33.86 3.02
N LEU A 436 20.26 -34.18 3.97
CA LEU A 436 19.80 -33.24 4.99
C LEU A 436 20.73 -33.27 6.20
N ASP A 437 20.94 -32.10 6.81
CA ASP A 437 21.69 -31.93 8.06
C ASP A 437 23.08 -32.63 8.03
N ALA A 438 23.75 -32.56 6.89
CA ALA A 438 25.03 -33.21 6.67
C ALA A 438 26.16 -32.45 7.37
N HIS A 439 27.07 -33.15 8.04
CA HIS A 439 28.24 -32.51 8.63
C HIS A 439 29.32 -32.25 7.57
N VAL A 440 29.63 -30.97 7.35
CA VAL A 440 30.70 -30.54 6.46
C VAL A 440 31.90 -30.12 7.31
N PRO A 441 33.08 -30.76 7.13
CA PRO A 441 34.29 -30.33 7.81
C PRO A 441 34.73 -28.96 7.27
N VAL A 442 34.80 -27.97 8.16
CA VAL A 442 35.35 -26.64 7.88
C VAL A 442 36.39 -26.35 8.95
N ASP A 443 37.67 -26.30 8.56
CA ASP A 443 38.79 -26.18 9.50
C ASP A 443 38.69 -27.20 10.68
N ASP A 444 38.79 -26.73 11.93
CA ASP A 444 38.74 -27.55 13.16
C ASP A 444 37.32 -27.71 13.75
N SER A 445 36.27 -27.20 13.08
CA SER A 445 34.90 -27.25 13.60
C SER A 445 33.90 -27.63 12.52
N PRO A 446 33.29 -28.83 12.57
CA PRO A 446 32.31 -29.24 11.58
C PRO A 446 31.06 -28.35 11.67
N VAL A 447 30.53 -27.97 10.50
CA VAL A 447 29.29 -27.20 10.40
C VAL A 447 28.19 -28.09 9.84
N THR A 448 26.98 -27.96 10.38
CA THR A 448 25.81 -28.70 9.87
C THR A 448 25.26 -27.99 8.64
N ALA A 449 25.36 -28.63 7.47
CA ALA A 449 24.76 -28.18 6.23
C ALA A 449 23.27 -28.57 6.20
N PRO A 450 22.33 -27.61 6.16
CA PRO A 450 20.90 -27.92 6.16
C PRO A 450 20.51 -28.80 4.97
N ILE A 451 21.06 -28.49 3.79
CA ILE A 451 21.02 -29.34 2.61
C ILE A 451 22.40 -29.35 1.97
N LEU A 452 23.02 -30.53 1.86
CA LEU A 452 24.23 -30.74 1.06
C LEU A 452 23.83 -31.30 -0.30
N ALA A 453 24.13 -30.57 -1.36
CA ALA A 453 23.73 -30.91 -2.72
C ALA A 453 24.93 -31.15 -3.63
N LYS A 454 24.90 -32.23 -4.41
CA LYS A 454 25.91 -32.53 -5.43
C LYS A 454 25.26 -33.08 -6.69
N LEU A 455 25.29 -32.31 -7.76
CA LEU A 455 24.85 -32.76 -9.09
C LEU A 455 25.84 -33.78 -9.69
N PRO A 456 25.41 -34.63 -10.64
CA PRO A 456 26.30 -35.51 -11.38
C PRO A 456 27.44 -34.73 -12.06
N GLY A 457 28.69 -35.08 -11.76
CA GLY A 457 29.87 -34.41 -12.32
C GLY A 457 30.19 -33.03 -11.74
N GLY A 458 29.37 -32.50 -10.81
CA GLY A 458 29.57 -31.20 -10.17
C GLY A 458 30.24 -31.28 -8.79
N HIS A 459 30.56 -30.12 -8.23
CA HIS A 459 31.08 -29.98 -6.87
C HIS A 459 29.95 -29.97 -5.83
N PRO A 460 30.19 -30.49 -4.61
CA PRO A 460 29.21 -30.37 -3.52
C PRO A 460 29.01 -28.89 -3.15
N SER A 461 27.79 -28.50 -2.80
CA SER A 461 27.43 -27.15 -2.35
C SER A 461 26.49 -27.24 -1.15
N VAL A 462 26.67 -26.35 -0.17
CA VAL A 462 25.74 -26.21 0.95
C VAL A 462 24.61 -25.28 0.53
N VAL A 463 23.36 -25.71 0.70
CA VAL A 463 22.18 -24.88 0.52
C VAL A 463 21.58 -24.59 1.89
N ALA A 464 21.47 -23.32 2.22
CA ALA A 464 20.91 -22.81 3.47
C ALA A 464 19.84 -21.76 3.19
N LEU A 465 19.03 -21.47 4.22
CA LEU A 465 18.03 -20.41 4.15
C LEU A 465 18.49 -19.17 4.91
N ALA A 466 18.23 -18.01 4.32
CA ALA A 466 18.26 -16.72 4.98
C ALA A 466 16.90 -16.43 5.62
N SER A 467 16.95 -15.72 6.75
CA SER A 467 15.74 -15.07 7.26
C SER A 467 15.20 -14.06 6.23
N PRO A 468 13.87 -13.80 6.18
CA PRO A 468 13.28 -12.93 5.16
C PRO A 468 13.92 -11.55 5.05
N LEU A 469 14.43 -11.00 6.16
CA LEU A 469 15.02 -9.66 6.25
C LEU A 469 16.54 -9.61 6.20
N THR A 470 17.22 -10.76 6.09
CA THR A 470 18.69 -10.85 6.00
C THR A 470 19.13 -11.48 4.67
N PRO A 471 18.76 -10.90 3.51
CA PRO A 471 18.96 -11.53 2.22
C PRO A 471 20.45 -11.85 1.96
N GLY A 472 20.74 -13.08 1.57
CA GLY A 472 22.11 -13.55 1.31
C GLY A 472 22.93 -13.89 2.55
N HIS A 473 22.37 -13.72 3.76
CA HIS A 473 23.01 -14.10 5.01
C HIS A 473 22.31 -15.33 5.59
N ALA A 474 23.05 -16.43 5.76
CA ALA A 474 22.49 -17.67 6.32
C ALA A 474 21.95 -17.40 7.73
N ALA A 475 20.77 -17.94 8.03
CA ALA A 475 20.14 -17.75 9.33
C ALA A 475 20.88 -18.47 10.48
N ASP A 476 21.63 -19.52 10.16
CA ASP A 476 22.53 -20.18 11.11
C ASP A 476 23.85 -19.39 11.22
N PRO A 477 24.19 -18.84 12.40
CA PRO A 477 25.41 -18.08 12.60
C PRO A 477 26.68 -18.87 12.31
N ALA A 478 26.70 -20.18 12.56
CA ALA A 478 27.87 -21.03 12.29
C ALA A 478 28.11 -21.16 10.78
N LEU A 479 27.06 -21.35 9.99
CA LEU A 479 27.15 -21.34 8.52
C LEU A 479 27.51 -19.96 7.97
N ALA A 480 26.96 -18.90 8.55
CA ALA A 480 27.23 -17.54 8.10
C ALA A 480 28.69 -17.11 8.33
N ALA A 481 29.32 -17.62 9.40
CA ALA A 481 30.73 -17.35 9.72
C ALA A 481 31.72 -18.29 9.02
N ALA A 482 31.27 -19.45 8.52
CA ALA A 482 32.14 -20.47 7.95
C ALA A 482 32.65 -20.10 6.54
N ASP A 483 33.96 -20.24 6.32
CA ASP A 483 34.56 -20.11 4.98
C ASP A 483 34.44 -21.43 4.19
N LEU A 484 33.19 -21.74 3.85
CA LEU A 484 32.81 -22.92 3.07
C LEU A 484 33.44 -22.94 1.66
N SER A 485 33.85 -21.78 1.15
CA SER A 485 34.54 -21.69 -0.15
C SER A 485 35.95 -22.27 -0.07
N ARG A 486 36.69 -22.01 1.02
CA ARG A 486 38.01 -22.63 1.27
C ARG A 486 37.93 -24.14 1.46
N ALA A 487 36.83 -24.62 2.04
CA ALA A 487 36.55 -26.05 2.16
C ALA A 487 36.14 -26.73 0.83
N GLY A 488 36.01 -25.97 -0.27
CA GLY A 488 35.61 -26.48 -1.58
C GLY A 488 34.12 -26.84 -1.68
N VAL A 489 33.29 -26.35 -0.76
CA VAL A 489 31.85 -26.63 -0.68
C VAL A 489 31.05 -25.32 -0.59
N PRO A 490 30.95 -24.51 -1.66
CA PRO A 490 30.39 -23.16 -1.58
C PRO A 490 28.96 -23.12 -1.01
N LEU A 491 28.67 -22.06 -0.27
CA LEU A 491 27.37 -21.78 0.33
C LEU A 491 26.43 -21.06 -0.64
N VAL A 492 25.20 -21.56 -0.74
CA VAL A 492 24.08 -20.95 -1.44
C VAL A 492 23.01 -20.60 -0.44
N VAL A 493 22.60 -19.34 -0.40
CA VAL A 493 21.59 -18.87 0.53
C VAL A 493 20.36 -18.40 -0.23
N GLU A 494 19.22 -19.05 -0.01
CA GLU A 494 17.92 -18.63 -0.56
C GLU A 494 17.04 -18.02 0.55
N ASN A 495 16.18 -17.07 0.19
CA ASN A 495 15.31 -16.41 1.16
C ASN A 495 14.13 -17.31 1.54
N GLU A 496 13.93 -17.52 2.85
CA GLU A 496 12.86 -18.39 3.38
C GLU A 496 11.47 -18.01 2.86
N LEU A 497 11.19 -16.71 2.71
CA LEU A 497 9.90 -16.23 2.25
C LEU A 497 9.62 -16.60 0.79
N VAL A 498 10.68 -16.71 -0.03
CA VAL A 498 10.57 -17.18 -1.43
C VAL A 498 10.23 -18.66 -1.44
N VAL A 499 10.83 -19.48 -0.58
CA VAL A 499 10.50 -20.90 -0.45
C VAL A 499 9.02 -21.09 -0.11
N ARG A 500 8.48 -20.34 0.88
CA ARG A 500 7.06 -20.46 1.26
C ARG A 500 6.09 -19.96 0.19
N ARG A 501 6.42 -18.86 -0.49
CA ARG A 501 5.48 -18.18 -1.42
C ARG A 501 5.61 -18.64 -2.86
N ASN A 502 6.79 -19.12 -3.26
CA ASN A 502 7.12 -19.49 -4.61
C ASN A 502 8.24 -20.55 -4.64
N LEU A 503 7.93 -21.71 -4.04
CA LEU A 503 8.82 -22.88 -3.99
C LEU A 503 9.44 -23.22 -5.36
N PRO A 504 8.69 -23.25 -6.49
CA PRO A 504 9.28 -23.55 -7.80
C PRO A 504 10.32 -22.51 -8.26
N ALA A 505 10.19 -21.25 -7.86
CA ALA A 505 11.20 -20.23 -8.17
C ALA A 505 12.46 -20.43 -7.33
N ALA A 506 12.33 -20.72 -6.03
CA ALA A 506 13.46 -21.04 -5.15
C ALA A 506 14.25 -22.24 -5.69
N THR A 507 13.56 -23.35 -5.97
CA THR A 507 14.16 -24.57 -6.53
C THR A 507 14.90 -24.29 -7.83
N ARG A 508 14.29 -23.53 -8.75
CA ARG A 508 14.92 -23.19 -10.04
C ARG A 508 16.20 -22.35 -9.88
N ARG A 509 16.21 -21.41 -8.94
CA ARG A 509 17.40 -20.58 -8.65
C ARG A 509 18.53 -21.43 -8.11
N ILE A 510 18.25 -22.28 -7.12
CA ILE A 510 19.22 -23.19 -6.54
C ILE A 510 19.74 -24.16 -7.59
N MET A 511 18.87 -24.80 -8.38
CA MET A 511 19.30 -25.71 -9.44
C MET A 511 20.14 -25.02 -10.52
N THR A 512 19.81 -23.76 -10.85
CA THR A 512 20.61 -22.96 -11.79
C THR A 512 21.99 -22.63 -11.21
N TYR A 513 22.07 -22.32 -9.92
CA TYR A 513 23.34 -22.15 -9.23
C TYR A 513 24.17 -23.44 -9.26
N LEU A 514 23.56 -24.57 -8.85
CA LEU A 514 24.22 -25.86 -8.79
C LEU A 514 24.75 -26.33 -10.15
N ARG A 515 24.08 -25.98 -11.26
CA ARG A 515 24.53 -26.31 -12.63
C ARG A 515 25.71 -25.46 -13.13
N ARG A 516 25.98 -24.31 -12.51
CA ARG A 516 27.09 -23.42 -12.88
C ARG A 516 28.38 -23.74 -12.14
N ARG A 517 28.31 -24.57 -11.11
CA ARG A 517 29.43 -25.08 -10.31
C ARG A 517 29.72 -26.51 -10.74
#